data_AF-A0A7X7JYY4-F1
#
_entry.id   AF-A0A7X7JYY4-F1
#
_cell.length_a   1.000
_cell.length_b   1.000
_cell.length_c   1.000
_cell.angle_alpha   90.00
_cell.angle_beta   90.00
_cell.angle_gamma   90.00
#
_symmetry.space_group_name_H-M   'P 1'
#
loop_
_entity.id
_entity.type
_entity.pdbx_description
1 polymer ?
#
loop_
_entity_poly.entity_id
_entity_poly.type
_entity_poly.pdbx_seq_one_letter_code
_entity_poly.pdbx_strand_id
1 'polypeptide(L)'
;DFFCFRHVETLREIMVQYGDEHKQVAVLEMGWTTDPVHPDYAWFAVTPEQQADYLVRAYRYAQEHWSPWVGVLVTLSIADPRWTEQDEQYWWAITEPGWPEAILRPAYTALRDMDK
;
A
#
# COMPACT_ATOMS: atom_id res chain seq x y z
N ASP A 1 17.61 3.90 -0.45
CA ASP A 1 16.41 3.88 0.42
C ASP A 1 15.85 2.48 0.53
N PHE A 2 15.59 2.02 1.77
CA PHE A 2 15.21 0.63 2.11
C PHE A 2 13.67 0.43 2.19
N PHE A 3 12.87 1.51 2.25
CA PHE A 3 11.40 1.45 2.28
C PHE A 3 10.75 2.59 1.49
N CYS A 4 10.82 2.52 0.16
CA CYS A 4 10.09 3.43 -0.71
C CYS A 4 9.27 2.64 -1.73
N PHE A 5 8.14 3.19 -2.17
CA PHE A 5 7.23 2.54 -3.12
C PHE A 5 7.95 1.98 -4.36
N ARG A 6 8.95 2.70 -4.87
CA ARG A 6 9.71 2.34 -6.08
C ARG A 6 10.91 1.42 -5.81
N HIS A 7 11.15 0.97 -4.57
CA HIS A 7 12.28 0.08 -4.27
C HIS A 7 12.24 -1.25 -5.06
N VAL A 8 11.04 -1.69 -5.44
CA VAL A 8 10.85 -2.87 -6.31
C VAL A 8 11.55 -2.73 -7.67
N GLU A 9 11.79 -1.51 -8.15
CA GLU A 9 12.53 -1.27 -9.40
C GLU A 9 14.01 -1.66 -9.26
N THR A 10 14.63 -1.44 -8.09
CA THR A 10 15.99 -1.91 -7.81
C THR A 10 16.06 -3.44 -7.78
N LEU A 11 15.05 -4.11 -7.21
CA LEU A 11 14.97 -5.57 -7.26
C LEU A 11 14.81 -6.06 -8.70
N ARG A 12 14.04 -5.34 -9.52
CA ARG A 12 13.91 -5.63 -10.95
C ARG A 12 15.22 -5.50 -11.70
N GLU A 13 16.02 -4.47 -11.41
CA GLU A 13 17.37 -4.29 -11.99
C GLU A 13 18.27 -5.50 -11.68
N ILE A 14 18.24 -5.97 -10.42
CA ILE A 14 18.98 -7.18 -10.02
C ILE A 14 18.48 -8.40 -10.80
N MET A 15 17.16 -8.60 -10.92
CA MET A 15 16.62 -9.72 -11.70
C MET A 15 17.13 -9.69 -13.16
N VAL A 16 17.12 -8.53 -13.81
CA VAL A 16 17.64 -8.36 -15.17
C VAL A 16 19.13 -8.67 -15.24
N GLN A 17 19.93 -8.18 -14.28
CA GLN A 17 21.37 -8.45 -14.24
C GLN A 17 21.70 -9.94 -14.20
N TYR A 18 20.85 -10.75 -13.56
CA TYR A 18 21.05 -12.19 -13.39
C TYR A 18 20.21 -13.06 -14.36
N GLY A 19 19.57 -12.47 -15.37
CA GLY A 19 18.83 -13.20 -16.43
C GLY A 19 17.41 -13.65 -16.06
N ASP A 20 16.87 -13.09 -14.98
CA ASP A 20 15.54 -13.38 -14.46
C ASP A 20 14.45 -12.42 -14.96
N GLU A 21 14.72 -11.60 -15.99
CA GLU A 21 13.77 -10.61 -16.48
C GLU A 21 12.45 -11.21 -17.02
N HIS A 22 12.46 -12.48 -17.38
CA HIS A 22 11.30 -13.22 -17.86
C HIS A 22 10.33 -13.61 -16.74
N LYS A 23 10.72 -13.52 -15.47
CA LYS A 23 9.87 -13.83 -14.32
C LYS A 23 9.01 -12.61 -13.93
N GLN A 24 7.75 -12.87 -13.61
CA GLN A 24 6.89 -11.91 -12.95
C GLN A 24 7.13 -11.91 -11.43
N VAL A 25 6.83 -10.79 -10.79
CA VAL A 25 6.82 -10.66 -9.33
C VAL A 25 5.44 -10.23 -8.83
N ALA A 26 5.20 -10.44 -7.55
CA ALA A 26 4.03 -9.94 -6.83
C ALA A 26 4.49 -9.06 -5.66
N VAL A 27 3.88 -7.89 -5.53
CA VAL A 27 4.02 -7.04 -4.34
C VAL A 27 2.85 -7.35 -3.42
N LEU A 28 3.15 -8.04 -2.32
CA LEU A 28 2.13 -8.60 -1.43
C LEU A 28 1.62 -7.61 -0.39
N GLU A 29 2.40 -6.59 -0.06
CA GLU A 29 2.06 -5.59 0.94
C GLU A 29 2.59 -4.22 0.52
N MET A 30 1.68 -3.26 0.34
CA MET A 30 1.98 -1.88 0.01
C MET A 30 0.97 -0.97 0.69
N GLY A 31 1.44 0.18 1.19
CA GLY A 31 0.59 1.19 1.79
C GLY A 31 1.40 2.31 2.41
N TRP A 32 0.69 3.20 3.10
CA TRP A 32 1.27 4.26 3.93
C TRP A 32 0.55 4.28 5.27
N THR A 33 1.31 4.43 6.34
CA THR A 33 0.75 4.53 7.69
C THR A 33 0.17 5.91 7.96
N THR A 34 -0.92 5.94 8.72
CA THR A 34 -1.51 7.17 9.26
C THR A 34 -1.16 7.40 10.73
N ASP A 35 -0.26 6.58 11.29
CA ASP A 35 0.07 6.49 12.71
C ASP A 35 0.78 7.73 13.26
N PRO A 36 0.14 8.54 14.12
CA PRO A 36 0.80 9.67 14.76
C PRO A 36 1.39 9.32 16.13
N VAL A 37 1.20 8.09 16.63
CA VAL A 37 1.43 7.70 18.02
C VAL A 37 2.70 6.86 18.17
N HIS A 38 2.93 5.88 17.29
CA HIS A 38 4.08 4.98 17.40
C HIS A 38 5.33 5.58 16.72
N PRO A 39 6.42 5.82 17.47
CA PRO A 39 7.58 6.58 16.99
C PRO A 39 8.33 5.90 15.84
N ASP A 40 8.25 4.57 15.74
CA ASP A 40 8.93 3.79 14.70
C ASP A 40 8.43 4.15 13.28
N TYR A 41 7.18 4.62 13.18
CA TYR A 41 6.51 4.93 11.91
C TYR A 41 6.02 6.37 11.80
N ALA A 42 5.84 7.07 12.92
CA ALA A 42 5.33 8.45 12.95
C ALA A 42 6.15 9.43 12.08
N TRP A 43 7.45 9.18 11.89
CA TRP A 43 8.32 10.06 11.10
C TRP A 43 7.96 10.12 9.60
N PHE A 44 7.21 9.14 9.07
CA PHE A 44 6.71 9.14 7.69
C PHE A 44 5.20 8.95 7.59
N ALA A 45 4.49 9.11 8.71
CA ALA A 45 3.04 9.06 8.71
C ALA A 45 2.46 10.14 7.80
N VAL A 46 1.36 9.80 7.14
CA VAL A 46 0.63 10.69 6.23
C VAL A 46 -0.78 10.92 6.74
N THR A 47 -1.46 11.96 6.26
CA THR A 47 -2.89 12.13 6.57
C THR A 47 -3.72 11.05 5.84
N PRO A 48 -4.95 10.73 6.32
CA PRO A 48 -5.84 9.81 5.62
C PRO A 48 -6.12 10.20 4.15
N GLU A 49 -6.18 11.49 3.84
CA GLU A 49 -6.34 12.00 2.46
C GLU A 49 -5.08 11.80 1.62
N GLN A 50 -3.90 12.01 2.21
CA GLN A 50 -2.63 11.71 1.55
C GLN A 50 -2.48 10.22 1.29
N GLN A 51 -2.86 9.35 2.24
CA GLN A 51 -2.88 7.90 2.05
C GLN A 51 -3.72 7.53 0.82
N ALA A 52 -4.92 8.11 0.69
CA ALA A 52 -5.81 7.89 -0.45
C ALA A 52 -5.20 8.34 -1.78
N ASP A 53 -4.68 9.57 -1.85
CA ASP A 53 -4.02 10.10 -3.06
C ASP A 53 -2.80 9.26 -3.45
N TYR A 54 -1.97 8.86 -2.48
CA TYR A 54 -0.74 8.12 -2.73
C TYR A 54 -1.04 6.73 -3.27
N LEU A 55 -2.04 6.04 -2.71
CA LEU A 55 -2.47 4.72 -3.19
C LEU A 55 -3.01 4.77 -4.62
N VAL A 56 -3.85 5.74 -4.97
CA VAL A 56 -4.36 5.87 -6.36
C VAL A 56 -3.22 6.14 -7.34
N ARG A 57 -2.30 7.05 -7.00
CA ARG A 57 -1.13 7.34 -7.86
C ARG A 57 -0.20 6.14 -7.97
N ALA A 58 -0.03 5.37 -6.90
CA ALA A 58 0.77 4.15 -6.89
C ALA A 58 0.24 3.10 -7.87
N TYR A 59 -1.07 2.82 -7.84
CA TYR A 59 -1.67 1.88 -8.79
C TYR A 59 -1.57 2.35 -10.24
N ARG A 60 -1.84 3.63 -10.52
CA ARG A 60 -1.67 4.21 -11.86
C ARG A 60 -0.23 4.09 -12.36
N TYR A 61 0.73 4.45 -11.52
CA TYR A 61 2.15 4.36 -11.85
C TYR A 61 2.57 2.92 -12.11
N ALA A 62 2.15 1.97 -11.27
CA ALA A 62 2.44 0.55 -11.45
C ALA A 62 1.82 0.00 -12.74
N GLN A 63 0.60 0.40 -13.09
CA GLN A 63 -0.04 0.01 -14.35
C GLN A 63 0.74 0.52 -15.57
N GLU A 64 1.20 1.78 -15.54
CA GLU A 64 1.94 2.41 -16.64
C GLU A 64 3.38 1.87 -16.79
N HIS A 65 4.07 1.60 -15.68
CA HIS A 65 5.51 1.34 -15.69
C HIS A 65 5.90 -0.08 -15.32
N TRP A 66 5.04 -0.81 -14.59
CA TRP A 66 5.38 -2.13 -14.07
C TRP A 66 4.68 -3.28 -14.79
N SER A 67 3.74 -2.98 -15.68
CA SER A 67 3.16 -3.99 -16.56
C SER A 67 4.15 -4.38 -17.68
N PRO A 68 4.36 -5.68 -17.96
CA PRO A 68 3.70 -6.85 -17.37
C PRO A 68 4.51 -7.54 -16.25
N TRP A 69 5.65 -6.99 -15.80
CA TRP A 69 6.57 -7.71 -14.92
C TRP A 69 6.12 -7.77 -13.45
N VAL A 70 5.28 -6.84 -12.99
CA VAL A 70 4.49 -7.00 -11.75
C VAL A 70 3.12 -7.56 -12.13
N GLY A 71 2.80 -8.76 -11.65
CA GLY A 71 1.50 -9.39 -11.91
C GLY A 71 0.42 -8.98 -10.92
N VAL A 72 0.79 -8.80 -9.64
CA VAL A 72 -0.14 -8.45 -8.55
C VAL A 72 0.49 -7.37 -7.68
N LEU A 73 -0.31 -6.36 -7.33
CA LEU A 73 0.02 -5.32 -6.36
C LEU A 73 -1.11 -5.22 -5.33
N VAL A 74 -0.80 -5.55 -4.08
CA VAL A 74 -1.79 -5.63 -2.99
C VAL A 74 -1.63 -4.46 -2.02
N THR A 75 -2.72 -3.72 -1.79
CA THR A 75 -2.81 -2.75 -0.69
C THR A 75 -3.12 -3.44 0.62
N LEU A 76 -2.32 -3.15 1.64
CA LEU A 76 -2.58 -3.49 3.03
C LEU A 76 -3.39 -2.35 3.67
N SER A 77 -4.52 -2.52 4.37
CA SER A 77 -5.35 -3.72 4.60
C SER A 77 -6.81 -3.32 4.93
N ILE A 78 -7.73 -4.29 5.02
CA ILE A 78 -9.01 -4.09 5.71
C ILE A 78 -8.79 -4.35 7.21
N ALA A 79 -9.33 -3.47 8.07
CA ALA A 79 -9.14 -3.58 9.52
C ALA A 79 -9.87 -4.79 10.13
N ASP A 80 -9.21 -5.50 11.05
CA ASP A 80 -9.90 -6.42 11.95
C ASP A 80 -10.83 -5.62 12.88
N PRO A 81 -12.11 -6.01 13.06
CA PRO A 81 -13.05 -5.29 13.93
C PRO A 81 -12.62 -5.16 15.40
N ARG A 82 -11.60 -5.90 15.84
CA ARG A 82 -11.09 -5.88 17.22
C ARG A 82 -9.87 -4.97 17.39
N TRP A 83 -9.27 -4.49 16.31
CA TRP A 83 -8.11 -3.61 16.40
C TRP A 83 -8.48 -2.29 17.07
N THR A 84 -7.48 -1.71 17.72
CA THR A 84 -7.52 -0.42 18.39
C THR A 84 -6.32 0.39 17.94
N GLU A 85 -6.27 1.66 18.35
CA GLU A 85 -5.10 2.53 18.10
C GLU A 85 -3.77 1.99 18.68
N GLN A 86 -3.81 0.99 19.58
CA GLN A 86 -2.62 0.31 20.11
C GLN A 86 -2.06 -0.76 19.17
N ASP A 87 -2.84 -1.19 18.18
CA ASP A 87 -2.44 -2.19 17.19
C ASP A 87 -1.81 -1.47 15.99
N GLU A 88 -0.55 -1.74 15.67
CA GLU A 88 0.14 -1.09 14.55
C GLU A 88 -0.66 -1.20 13.23
N GLN A 89 -1.26 -2.37 12.97
CA GLN A 89 -2.00 -2.64 11.74
C GLN A 89 -3.26 -1.76 11.58
N TYR A 90 -3.80 -1.23 12.68
CA TYR A 90 -4.90 -0.26 12.65
C TYR A 90 -4.56 0.95 11.78
N TRP A 91 -3.31 1.43 11.84
CA TRP A 91 -2.90 2.67 11.18
C TRP A 91 -2.58 2.52 9.70
N TRP A 92 -2.35 1.28 9.25
CA TRP A 92 -2.15 0.94 7.83
C TRP A 92 -3.46 0.66 7.10
N ALA A 93 -4.51 0.25 7.83
CA ALA A 93 -5.78 -0.15 7.23
C ALA A 93 -6.47 0.98 6.44
N ILE A 94 -7.19 0.61 5.38
CA ILE A 94 -8.00 1.51 4.56
C ILE A 94 -9.48 1.54 5.00
N THR A 95 -9.80 0.90 6.12
CA THR A 95 -11.10 0.96 6.81
C THR A 95 -10.85 1.17 8.30
N GLU A 96 -11.86 1.62 9.04
CA GLU A 96 -11.83 1.51 10.51
C GLU A 96 -12.23 0.09 10.94
N PRO A 97 -11.88 -0.33 12.17
CA PRO A 97 -12.48 -1.48 12.82
C PRO A 97 -14.00 -1.29 12.94
N GLY A 98 -14.78 -2.14 12.28
CA GLY A 98 -16.24 -2.04 12.28
C GLY A 98 -16.91 -3.36 11.96
N TRP A 99 -17.92 -3.73 12.76
CA TRP A 99 -18.80 -4.88 12.52
C TRP A 99 -20.17 -4.66 13.19
N PRO A 100 -21.30 -5.01 12.54
CA PRO A 100 -21.42 -5.59 11.20
C PRO A 100 -21.32 -4.57 10.06
N GLU A 101 -21.33 -3.28 10.39
CA GLU A 101 -21.24 -2.20 9.41
C GLU A 101 -19.78 -1.83 9.14
N ALA A 102 -19.45 -1.66 7.87
CA ALA A 102 -18.13 -1.20 7.46
C ALA A 102 -18.03 0.32 7.57
N ILE A 103 -16.97 0.80 8.21
CA ILE A 103 -16.64 2.22 8.27
C ILE A 103 -15.43 2.43 7.35
N LEU A 104 -15.63 3.17 6.26
CA LEU A 104 -14.65 3.33 5.20
C LEU A 104 -13.74 4.52 5.48
N ARG A 105 -12.42 4.36 5.30
CA ARG A 105 -11.49 5.50 5.26
C ARG A 105 -11.43 6.09 3.86
N PRO A 106 -10.89 7.32 3.68
CA PRO A 106 -10.74 7.94 2.37
C PRO A 106 -10.05 7.04 1.34
N ALA A 107 -9.02 6.29 1.76
CA ALA A 107 -8.27 5.38 0.90
C ALA A 107 -9.13 4.28 0.26
N TYR A 108 -10.03 3.64 1.01
CA TYR A 108 -10.93 2.63 0.45
C TYR A 108 -11.84 3.23 -0.61
N THR A 109 -12.43 4.39 -0.31
CA THR A 109 -13.34 5.08 -1.23
C THR A 109 -12.61 5.45 -2.52
N ALA A 110 -11.41 6.04 -2.42
CA ALA A 110 -10.62 6.44 -3.57
C ALA A 110 -10.21 5.24 -4.44
N LEU A 111 -9.79 4.12 -3.85
CA LEU A 111 -9.44 2.91 -4.58
C LEU A 111 -10.64 2.20 -5.21
N ARG A 112 -11.82 2.28 -4.56
CA ARG A 112 -13.06 1.76 -5.13
C ARG A 112 -13.44 2.54 -6.40
N ASP A 113 -13.31 3.86 -6.35
CA ASP A 113 -13.82 4.80 -7.35
C ASP A 113 -12.79 5.12 -8.46
N MET A 114 -11.54 4.65 -8.37
CA MET A 114 -10.54 4.83 -9.41
C MET A 114 -10.83 4.01 -10.68
N ASP A 115 -10.42 4.53 -11.83
CA ASP A 115 -10.42 3.79 -13.10
C ASP A 115 -9.45 2.59 -13.04
N LYS A 116 -9.81 1.48 -13.71
CA LYS A 116 -9.09 0.19 -13.65
C LYS A 116 -8.73 -0.29 -15.06
#